data_AF-A0A482VQS0-F1
#
_entry.id   AF-A0A482VQS0-F1
#
_cell.length_a   1.000
_cell.length_b   1.000
_cell.length_c   1.000
_cell.angle_alpha   90.00
_cell.angle_beta   90.00
_cell.angle_gamma   90.00
#
_symmetry.space_group_name_H-M   'P 1'
#
loop_
_entity.id
_entity.type
_entity.pdbx_description
1 polymer ?
#
loop_
_entity_poly.entity_id
_entity_poly.type
_entity_poly.pdbx_seq_one_letter_code
_entity_poly.pdbx_strand_id
1 'polypeptide(L)'
;CRLNYYASKLVGPPAFPLIGSAFYFYGGTQSTQVKSLNLLMNSNPVSEIFETAMRIAEKYKPLFKFWCGTKFVVIITDPEDVKIILNSCLEKDNYYEFAIPALGYGLITLPAREWSRHRKIIIESKKRAKYQMKDFYDGIAKKKVLLDHLIDLTYKEGNWSDKELKEEIKTIITAGSETTASTVGYVLTILGMRQDIQDLVLEEIDSITGSSGKDIAVEDLSKMTYLDRVIKETLRLFPIVGMIGRYLDNNINLKNCILPRGSSVGIPIIFIHRLPEFWANPLMFDPDRFLPEEVAKRHPYTFLPFSGGPRNC
;
A
#
# COMPACT_ATOMS: atom_id res chain seq x y z
N CYS A 1 -27.44 -13.22 12.34
CA CYS A 1 -25.98 -13.40 12.50
C CYS A 1 -25.41 -12.26 13.34
N ARG A 2 -24.46 -12.53 14.25
CA ARG A 2 -23.86 -11.55 15.19
C ARG A 2 -23.23 -10.35 14.46
N LEU A 3 -22.67 -10.56 13.27
CA LEU A 3 -22.15 -9.50 12.38
C LEU A 3 -23.22 -8.47 11.99
N ASN A 4 -24.44 -8.90 11.64
CA ASN A 4 -25.53 -7.98 11.26
C ASN A 4 -25.96 -7.07 12.43
N TYR A 5 -25.86 -7.57 13.66
CA TYR A 5 -26.14 -6.77 14.86
C TYR A 5 -25.07 -5.69 15.10
N TYR A 6 -23.79 -5.99 14.86
CA TYR A 6 -22.75 -4.96 14.94
C TYR A 6 -22.84 -3.98 13.76
N ALA A 7 -23.14 -4.49 12.56
CA ALA A 7 -23.38 -3.68 11.38
C ALA A 7 -24.55 -2.70 11.55
N SER A 8 -25.59 -3.04 12.32
CA SER A 8 -26.70 -2.10 12.56
C SER A 8 -26.30 -0.92 13.46
N LYS A 9 -25.24 -1.07 14.27
CA LYS A 9 -24.72 -0.01 15.14
C LYS A 9 -23.75 0.95 14.46
N LEU A 10 -23.16 0.56 13.33
CA LEU A 10 -22.25 1.41 12.58
C LEU A 10 -23.01 2.29 11.58
N VAL A 11 -22.57 3.54 11.47
CA VAL A 11 -22.98 4.43 10.38
C VAL A 11 -22.35 3.96 9.06
N GLY A 12 -22.95 4.33 7.93
CA GLY A 12 -22.42 4.04 6.60
C GLY A 12 -23.46 4.25 5.51
N PRO A 13 -23.05 4.15 4.23
CA PRO A 13 -23.97 4.27 3.12
C PRO A 13 -25.13 3.27 3.23
N PRO A 14 -26.34 3.67 2.80
CA PRO A 14 -27.45 2.75 2.57
C PRO A 14 -27.02 1.52 1.76
N ALA A 15 -27.67 0.39 1.99
CA ALA A 15 -27.37 -0.87 1.32
C ALA A 15 -28.67 -1.51 0.83
N PHE A 16 -28.70 -1.97 -0.41
CA PHE A 16 -29.80 -2.77 -0.95
C PHE A 16 -29.59 -4.26 -0.66
N PRO A 17 -30.67 -5.06 -0.58
CA PRO A 17 -30.55 -6.50 -0.55
C PRO A 17 -29.69 -7.02 -1.73
N LEU A 18 -28.85 -8.01 -1.47
CA LEU A 18 -27.95 -8.70 -2.43
C LEU A 18 -26.81 -7.87 -3.03
N ILE A 19 -27.05 -6.60 -3.41
CA ILE A 19 -26.04 -5.72 -4.02
C ILE A 19 -25.25 -4.93 -2.95
N GLY A 20 -25.84 -4.70 -1.79
CA GLY A 20 -25.20 -3.94 -0.72
C GLY A 20 -25.14 -2.44 -1.05
N SER A 21 -24.05 -1.80 -0.65
CA SER A 21 -23.69 -0.41 -1.01
C SER A 21 -22.89 -0.34 -2.31
N ALA A 22 -22.58 -1.48 -2.95
CA ALA A 22 -21.84 -1.49 -4.21
C ALA A 22 -22.61 -0.80 -5.36
N PHE A 23 -23.94 -0.64 -5.25
CA PHE A 23 -24.75 0.05 -6.25
C PHE A 23 -24.33 1.51 -6.46
N TYR A 24 -23.70 2.16 -5.48
CA TYR A 24 -23.16 3.53 -5.65
C TYR A 24 -22.09 3.59 -6.76
N PHE A 25 -21.49 2.44 -7.10
CA PHE A 25 -20.49 2.32 -8.15
C PHE A 25 -21.09 1.80 -9.48
N TYR A 26 -22.41 1.62 -9.56
CA TYR A 26 -23.12 1.16 -10.76
C TYR A 26 -23.73 2.35 -11.52
N GLY A 27 -23.63 2.35 -12.85
CA GLY A 27 -24.34 3.31 -13.71
C GLY A 27 -23.58 4.58 -14.10
N GLY A 28 -22.24 4.50 -14.22
CA GLY A 28 -21.44 5.53 -14.90
C GLY A 28 -22.10 5.90 -16.23
N THR A 29 -22.33 7.20 -16.42
CA THR A 29 -23.04 7.94 -17.50
C THR A 29 -24.43 8.53 -17.20
N GLN A 30 -25.31 8.03 -16.31
CA GLN A 30 -26.67 8.62 -16.18
C GLN A 30 -27.36 8.62 -14.80
N SER A 31 -26.76 8.11 -13.72
CA SER A 31 -27.46 8.11 -12.43
C SER A 31 -27.48 9.48 -11.75
N THR A 32 -28.67 9.88 -11.29
CA THR A 32 -29.16 11.22 -10.93
C THR A 32 -28.41 11.95 -9.79
N GLN A 33 -27.30 11.40 -9.27
CA GLN A 33 -26.52 11.98 -8.17
C GLN A 33 -25.23 12.70 -8.61
N VAL A 34 -24.87 12.66 -9.90
CA VAL A 34 -23.65 13.28 -10.45
C VAL A 34 -23.93 14.63 -11.15
N LYS A 35 -25.20 15.03 -11.28
CA LYS A 35 -25.60 16.18 -12.11
C LYS A 35 -25.22 17.59 -11.61
N SER A 36 -24.70 17.76 -10.39
CA SER A 36 -24.39 19.10 -9.86
C SER A 36 -23.00 19.63 -10.25
N LEU A 37 -22.19 18.89 -11.02
CA LEU A 37 -20.91 19.38 -11.52
C LEU A 37 -20.66 19.01 -13.00
N ASN A 38 -21.72 18.97 -13.81
CA ASN A 38 -21.58 18.92 -15.27
C ASN A 38 -21.27 20.30 -15.83
N LEU A 39 -20.04 20.79 -15.63
CA LEU A 39 -19.54 21.91 -16.41
C LEU A 39 -18.08 21.77 -16.88
N LEU A 40 -17.32 20.76 -16.43
CA LEU A 40 -16.00 20.48 -16.99
C LEU A 40 -15.72 18.98 -16.99
N MET A 41 -15.42 18.47 -18.19
CA MET A 41 -14.75 17.20 -18.51
C MET A 41 -15.60 15.99 -18.92
N ASN A 42 -15.24 15.42 -20.08
CA ASN A 42 -15.50 14.04 -20.48
C ASN A 42 -14.89 13.10 -19.43
N SER A 43 -15.64 12.76 -18.37
CA SER A 43 -15.13 11.94 -17.26
C SER A 43 -14.97 10.47 -17.67
N ASN A 44 -13.82 9.89 -17.34
CA ASN A 44 -13.55 8.46 -17.47
C ASN A 44 -14.34 7.70 -16.38
N PRO A 45 -15.03 6.58 -16.68
CA PRO A 45 -15.73 5.78 -15.66
C PRO A 45 -14.90 5.43 -14.42
N VAL A 46 -13.58 5.29 -14.56
CA VAL A 46 -12.65 5.02 -13.46
C VAL A 46 -12.54 6.21 -12.49
N SER A 47 -12.55 7.45 -12.99
CA SER A 47 -12.50 8.63 -12.12
C SER A 47 -13.80 8.79 -11.33
N GLU A 48 -14.95 8.45 -11.91
CA GLU A 48 -16.26 8.51 -11.22
C GLU A 48 -16.37 7.49 -10.07
N ILE A 49 -15.86 6.27 -10.26
CA ILE A 49 -15.77 5.25 -9.19
C ILE A 49 -14.91 5.79 -8.05
N PHE A 50 -13.73 6.32 -8.40
CA PHE A 50 -12.80 6.86 -7.42
C PHE A 50 -13.41 8.03 -6.63
N GLU A 51 -13.99 9.02 -7.31
CA GLU A 51 -14.65 10.16 -6.68
C GLU A 51 -15.81 9.74 -5.77
N THR A 52 -16.58 8.73 -6.18
CA THR A 52 -17.66 8.18 -5.36
C THR A 52 -17.13 7.52 -4.09
N ALA A 53 -16.06 6.74 -4.18
CA ALA A 53 -15.40 6.15 -3.02
C ALA A 53 -14.90 7.24 -2.06
N MET A 54 -14.24 8.28 -2.58
CA MET A 54 -13.75 9.41 -1.80
C MET A 54 -14.89 10.18 -1.10
N ARG A 55 -16.01 10.45 -1.79
CA ARG A 55 -17.18 11.13 -1.20
C ARG A 55 -17.83 10.31 -0.08
N ILE A 56 -17.96 9.00 -0.26
CA ILE A 56 -18.51 8.11 0.78
C ILE A 56 -17.57 8.09 1.98
N ALA A 57 -16.27 7.92 1.76
CA ALA A 57 -15.28 7.92 2.83
C ALA A 57 -15.28 9.24 3.61
N GLU A 58 -15.31 10.38 2.92
CA GLU A 58 -15.37 11.70 3.55
C GLU A 58 -16.63 11.90 4.41
N LYS A 59 -17.77 11.42 3.93
CA LYS A 59 -19.05 11.56 4.63
C LYS A 59 -19.13 10.73 5.92
N TYR A 60 -18.53 9.54 5.93
CA TYR A 60 -18.73 8.57 7.01
C TYR A 60 -17.46 8.25 7.83
N LYS A 61 -16.32 8.89 7.53
CA LYS A 61 -15.10 8.81 8.37
C LYS A 61 -15.43 9.18 9.84
N PRO A 62 -14.65 8.69 10.83
CA PRO A 62 -13.43 7.91 10.69
C PRO A 62 -13.64 6.40 10.52
N LEU A 63 -14.82 5.89 10.88
CA LEU A 63 -15.15 4.46 10.88
C LEU A 63 -16.60 4.25 10.42
N PHE A 64 -16.78 3.41 9.39
CA PHE A 64 -18.12 3.14 8.85
C PHE A 64 -18.26 1.74 8.25
N LYS A 65 -19.51 1.29 8.13
CA LYS A 65 -19.83 0.05 7.41
C LYS A 65 -19.95 0.27 5.92
N PHE A 66 -19.54 -0.72 5.16
CA PHE A 66 -19.75 -0.79 3.73
C PHE A 66 -20.16 -2.21 3.35
N TRP A 67 -21.20 -2.35 2.53
CA TRP A 67 -21.65 -3.66 2.03
C TRP A 67 -21.21 -3.81 0.58
N CYS A 68 -20.34 -4.79 0.31
CA CYS A 68 -19.99 -5.19 -1.05
C CYS A 68 -20.73 -6.47 -1.40
N GLY A 69 -21.88 -6.36 -2.07
CA GLY A 69 -22.82 -7.46 -2.19
C GLY A 69 -23.35 -7.89 -0.82
N THR A 70 -23.18 -9.16 -0.49
CA THR A 70 -23.50 -9.74 0.83
C THR A 70 -22.35 -9.71 1.82
N LYS A 71 -21.16 -9.22 1.42
CA LYS A 71 -19.99 -9.11 2.30
C LYS A 71 -20.01 -7.78 3.06
N PHE A 72 -19.90 -7.88 4.38
CA PHE A 72 -19.81 -6.73 5.28
C PHE A 72 -18.35 -6.33 5.50
N VAL A 73 -18.05 -5.06 5.30
CA VAL A 73 -16.72 -4.47 5.51
C VAL A 73 -16.84 -3.29 6.45
N VAL A 74 -15.88 -3.17 7.37
CA VAL A 74 -15.69 -1.96 8.17
C VAL A 74 -14.55 -1.18 7.54
N ILE A 75 -14.80 0.04 7.11
CA ILE A 75 -13.77 0.95 6.61
C ILE A 75 -13.29 1.80 7.78
N ILE A 76 -11.97 1.88 7.95
CA ILE A 76 -11.33 2.68 8.99
C ILE A 76 -10.31 3.64 8.38
N THR A 77 -10.23 4.84 8.95
CA THR A 77 -9.36 5.93 8.48
C THR A 77 -8.65 6.67 9.61
N ASP A 78 -9.09 6.46 10.87
CA ASP A 78 -8.38 6.98 12.04
C ASP A 78 -7.00 6.29 12.17
N PRO A 79 -5.89 7.06 12.25
CA PRO A 79 -4.55 6.48 12.25
C PRO A 79 -4.24 5.58 13.45
N GLU A 80 -4.85 5.80 14.63
CA GLU A 80 -4.66 4.93 15.80
C GLU A 80 -5.41 3.61 15.62
N ASP A 81 -6.66 3.65 15.15
CA ASP A 81 -7.41 2.42 14.83
C ASP A 81 -6.72 1.62 13.71
N VAL A 82 -6.19 2.30 12.68
CA VAL A 82 -5.41 1.67 11.60
C VAL A 82 -4.15 1.00 12.16
N LYS A 83 -3.44 1.66 13.08
CA LYS A 83 -2.27 1.10 13.76
C LYS A 83 -2.62 -0.14 14.57
N ILE A 84 -3.72 -0.12 15.32
CA ILE A 84 -4.21 -1.27 16.08
C ILE A 84 -4.47 -2.45 15.12
N ILE A 85 -5.27 -2.24 14.07
CA ILE A 85 -5.61 -3.31 13.12
C ILE A 85 -4.36 -3.86 12.43
N LEU A 86 -3.45 -3.01 11.95
CA LEU A 86 -2.28 -3.49 11.21
C LEU A 86 -1.25 -4.22 12.08
N ASN A 87 -1.22 -3.96 13.38
CA ASN A 87 -0.34 -4.67 14.32
C ASN A 87 -0.98 -5.94 14.89
N SER A 88 -2.30 -5.96 15.06
CA SER A 88 -3.01 -7.09 15.68
C SER A 88 -3.53 -8.11 14.67
N CYS A 89 -3.83 -7.72 13.42
CA CYS A 89 -4.45 -8.59 12.43
C CYS A 89 -3.47 -8.95 11.31
N LEU A 90 -3.03 -10.20 11.30
CA LEU A 90 -2.13 -10.74 10.28
C LEU A 90 -2.87 -11.33 9.07
N GLU A 91 -4.08 -11.85 9.28
CA GLU A 91 -4.86 -12.44 8.20
C GLU A 91 -5.30 -11.36 7.21
N LYS A 92 -5.02 -11.63 5.93
CA LYS A 92 -5.52 -10.77 4.85
C LYS A 92 -6.97 -11.10 4.59
N ASP A 93 -7.69 -10.10 4.13
CA ASP A 93 -9.09 -10.31 3.77
C ASP A 93 -9.24 -11.29 2.60
N ASN A 94 -10.39 -11.96 2.53
CA ASN A 94 -10.76 -12.80 1.40
C ASN A 94 -10.82 -12.05 0.07
N TYR A 95 -10.80 -10.70 0.07
CA TYR A 95 -10.53 -9.93 -1.15
C TYR A 95 -9.27 -10.39 -1.87
N TYR A 96 -8.24 -10.89 -1.20
CA TYR A 96 -7.01 -11.32 -1.87
C TYR A 96 -7.16 -12.68 -2.59
N GLU A 97 -8.29 -13.38 -2.45
CA GLU A 97 -8.53 -14.66 -3.12
C GLU A 97 -8.49 -14.55 -4.66
N PHE A 98 -8.84 -13.40 -5.24
CA PHE A 98 -8.74 -13.19 -6.69
C PHE A 98 -7.29 -13.30 -7.20
N ALA A 99 -6.30 -13.08 -6.33
CA ALA A 99 -4.88 -13.14 -6.70
C ALA A 99 -4.32 -14.56 -6.64
N ILE A 100 -5.00 -15.49 -5.94
CA ILE A 100 -4.54 -16.89 -5.77
C ILE A 100 -4.37 -17.61 -7.11
N PRO A 101 -5.29 -17.50 -8.10
CA PRO A 101 -5.09 -18.13 -9.41
C PRO A 101 -3.82 -17.67 -10.14
N ALA A 102 -3.41 -16.41 -9.96
CA ALA A 102 -2.24 -15.84 -10.63
C ALA A 102 -0.94 -16.08 -9.85
N LEU A 103 -0.96 -15.87 -8.53
CA LEU A 103 0.23 -15.86 -7.68
C LEU A 103 0.45 -17.16 -6.89
N GLY A 104 -0.59 -17.98 -6.73
CA GLY A 104 -0.58 -19.11 -5.80
C GLY A 104 -0.64 -18.67 -4.34
N TYR A 105 -0.14 -19.51 -3.43
CA TYR A 105 0.05 -19.22 -2.01
C TYR A 105 1.51 -18.83 -1.75
N GLY A 106 1.86 -17.57 -2.02
CA GLY A 106 3.14 -16.96 -1.65
C GLY A 106 2.96 -15.82 -0.65
N LEU A 107 4.01 -15.05 -0.35
CA LEU A 107 4.09 -14.01 0.70
C LEU A 107 2.88 -13.07 0.77
N ILE A 108 2.22 -12.79 -0.35
CA ILE A 108 1.04 -11.92 -0.42
C ILE A 108 -0.23 -12.63 0.04
N THR A 109 -0.47 -13.86 -0.36
CA THR A 109 -1.75 -14.59 -0.21
C THR A 109 -1.71 -15.65 0.88
N LEU A 110 -0.52 -15.93 1.42
CA LEU A 110 -0.31 -16.97 2.42
C LEU A 110 -1.10 -16.71 3.71
N PRO A 111 -1.77 -17.73 4.29
CA PRO A 111 -2.40 -17.64 5.60
C PRO A 111 -1.41 -17.21 6.69
N ALA A 112 -1.86 -16.46 7.69
CA ALA A 112 -0.97 -15.87 8.69
C ALA A 112 -0.09 -16.89 9.42
N ARG A 113 -0.64 -18.08 9.71
CA ARG A 113 0.05 -19.16 10.43
C ARG A 113 1.33 -19.62 9.74
N GLU A 114 1.34 -19.71 8.41
CA GLU A 114 2.47 -20.22 7.62
C GLU A 114 3.35 -19.05 7.14
N TRP A 115 2.77 -17.87 6.96
CA TRP A 115 3.47 -16.68 6.47
C TRP A 115 4.67 -16.28 7.32
N SER A 116 4.57 -16.39 8.66
CA SER A 116 5.66 -16.01 9.56
C SER A 116 6.92 -16.83 9.29
N ARG A 117 6.75 -18.14 9.02
CA ARG A 117 7.85 -19.03 8.62
C ARG A 117 8.44 -18.58 7.29
N HIS A 118 7.58 -18.28 6.31
CA HIS A 118 8.03 -17.91 4.96
C HIS A 118 8.80 -16.59 4.96
N ARG A 119 8.24 -15.58 5.64
CA ARG A 119 8.83 -14.26 5.79
C ARG A 119 10.20 -14.32 6.48
N LYS A 120 10.35 -15.14 7.52
CA LYS A 120 11.65 -15.29 8.21
C LYS A 120 12.74 -15.73 7.25
N ILE A 121 12.45 -16.73 6.40
CA ILE A 121 13.40 -17.24 5.42
C ILE A 121 13.73 -16.17 4.39
N ILE A 122 12.72 -15.49 3.83
CA ILE A 122 12.93 -14.43 2.82
C ILE A 122 13.77 -13.27 3.39
N ILE A 123 13.51 -12.85 4.63
CA ILE A 123 14.30 -11.80 5.30
C ILE A 123 15.76 -12.24 5.45
N GLU A 124 16.00 -13.49 5.87
CA GLU A 124 17.34 -14.03 5.98
C GLU A 124 18.03 -14.15 4.60
N SER A 125 17.30 -14.56 3.56
CA SER A 125 17.80 -14.58 2.17
C SER A 125 18.20 -13.19 1.70
N LYS A 126 17.37 -12.16 1.96
CA LYS A 126 17.67 -10.76 1.63
C LYS A 126 18.90 -10.25 2.37
N LYS A 127 19.01 -10.59 3.66
CA LYS A 127 20.17 -10.23 4.50
C LYS A 127 21.45 -10.84 3.93
N ARG A 128 21.47 -12.15 3.66
CA ARG A 128 22.63 -12.86 3.09
C ARG A 128 23.01 -12.31 1.72
N ALA A 129 22.03 -12.05 0.84
CA ALA A 129 22.29 -11.43 -0.46
C ALA A 129 22.96 -10.06 -0.34
N LYS A 130 22.54 -9.23 0.63
CA LYS A 130 23.15 -7.91 0.86
C LYS A 130 24.61 -8.03 1.33
N TYR A 131 24.92 -8.94 2.25
CA TYR A 131 26.29 -9.18 2.69
C TYR A 131 27.17 -9.73 1.56
N GLN A 132 26.68 -10.74 0.83
CA GLN A 132 27.46 -11.34 -0.25
C GLN A 132 27.66 -10.40 -1.44
N MET A 133 26.73 -9.47 -1.68
CA MET A 133 26.93 -8.43 -2.67
C MET A 133 28.08 -7.50 -2.30
N LYS A 134 28.23 -7.15 -1.01
CA LYS A 134 29.39 -6.41 -0.50
C LYS A 134 30.68 -7.21 -0.69
N ASP A 135 30.71 -8.47 -0.26
CA ASP A 135 31.89 -9.34 -0.42
C ASP A 135 32.26 -9.56 -1.91
N PHE A 136 31.27 -9.57 -2.81
CA PHE A 136 31.51 -9.63 -4.25
C PHE A 136 32.18 -8.36 -4.78
N TYR A 137 31.70 -7.18 -4.37
CA TYR A 137 32.35 -5.90 -4.72
C TYR A 137 33.77 -5.80 -4.16
N ASP A 138 34.02 -6.40 -2.99
CA ASP A 138 35.36 -6.48 -2.37
C ASP A 138 36.24 -7.59 -3.00
N GLY A 139 35.73 -8.35 -3.99
CA GLY A 139 36.47 -9.42 -4.69
C GLY A 139 36.63 -10.72 -3.89
N ILE A 140 35.91 -10.87 -2.78
CA ILE A 140 36.06 -11.95 -1.78
C ILE A 140 35.16 -13.15 -2.10
N ALA A 141 34.03 -12.94 -2.78
CA ALA A 141 33.02 -13.98 -3.00
C ALA A 141 32.50 -14.05 -4.45
N LYS A 142 32.01 -15.23 -4.86
CA LYS A 142 31.19 -15.35 -6.08
C LYS A 142 29.83 -14.68 -5.87
N LYS A 143 29.30 -14.04 -6.92
CA LYS A 143 27.97 -13.41 -6.88
C LYS A 143 26.89 -14.47 -6.67
N LYS A 144 26.16 -14.38 -5.56
CA LYS A 144 24.85 -15.01 -5.38
C LYS A 144 23.80 -13.92 -5.29
N VAL A 145 22.68 -14.13 -5.98
CA VAL A 145 21.53 -13.23 -5.94
C VAL A 145 20.53 -13.69 -4.88
N LEU A 146 19.52 -12.86 -4.61
CA LEU A 146 18.45 -13.18 -3.65
C LEU A 146 17.86 -14.58 -3.87
N LEU A 147 17.65 -14.95 -5.15
CA LEU A 147 17.05 -16.23 -5.50
C LEU A 147 17.94 -17.42 -5.09
N ASP A 148 19.26 -17.32 -5.25
CA ASP A 148 20.18 -18.38 -4.84
C ASP A 148 20.12 -18.60 -3.33
N HIS A 149 20.10 -17.50 -2.56
CA HIS A 149 19.98 -17.58 -1.10
C HIS A 149 18.62 -18.09 -0.64
N LEU A 150 17.55 -17.76 -1.36
CA LEU A 150 16.22 -18.29 -1.08
C LEU A 150 16.22 -19.81 -1.28
N ILE A 151 16.69 -20.28 -2.43
CA ILE A 151 16.81 -21.71 -2.75
C ILE A 151 17.64 -22.45 -1.69
N ASP A 152 18.83 -21.93 -1.36
CA ASP A 152 19.72 -22.54 -0.37
C ASP A 152 19.06 -22.68 1.01
N LEU A 153 18.37 -21.63 1.46
CA LEU A 153 17.70 -21.62 2.76
C LEU A 153 16.45 -22.49 2.78
N THR A 154 15.70 -22.54 1.69
CA THR A 154 14.49 -23.37 1.62
C THR A 154 14.83 -24.86 1.66
N TYR A 155 15.94 -25.27 1.03
CA TYR A 155 16.41 -26.66 1.06
C TYR A 155 17.09 -27.04 2.38
N LYS A 156 17.79 -26.11 3.05
CA LYS A 156 18.52 -26.40 4.30
C LYS A 156 17.68 -26.25 5.57
N GLU A 157 16.81 -25.24 5.61
CA GLU A 157 16.15 -24.79 6.84
C GLU A 157 14.62 -24.70 6.70
N GLY A 158 14.11 -24.51 5.47
CA GLY A 158 12.69 -24.22 5.24
C GLY A 158 11.77 -25.43 5.05
N ASN A 159 12.31 -26.55 4.56
CA ASN A 159 11.54 -27.72 4.12
C ASN A 159 10.35 -27.32 3.22
N TRP A 160 10.56 -26.36 2.32
CA TRP A 160 9.53 -25.99 1.34
C TRP A 160 9.50 -27.04 0.24
N SER A 161 8.29 -27.39 -0.18
CA SER A 161 8.06 -28.08 -1.44
C SER A 161 8.46 -27.19 -2.63
N ASP A 162 8.76 -27.82 -3.76
CA ASP A 162 9.00 -27.11 -5.03
C ASP A 162 7.81 -26.20 -5.41
N LYS A 163 6.59 -26.56 -5.00
CA LYS A 163 5.40 -25.75 -5.22
C LYS A 163 5.45 -24.45 -4.40
N GLU A 164 5.69 -24.55 -3.09
CA GLU A 164 5.83 -23.38 -2.20
C GLU A 164 6.93 -22.44 -2.70
N LEU A 165 8.09 -23.00 -3.08
CA LEU A 165 9.20 -22.21 -3.64
C LEU A 165 8.79 -21.47 -4.92
N LYS A 166 8.14 -22.16 -5.87
CA LYS A 166 7.68 -21.54 -7.13
C LYS A 166 6.65 -20.43 -6.89
N GLU A 167 5.70 -20.62 -5.98
CA GLU A 167 4.66 -19.63 -5.66
C GLU A 167 5.26 -18.40 -4.96
N GLU A 168 6.27 -18.59 -4.11
CA GLU A 168 7.01 -17.50 -3.50
C GLU A 168 7.85 -16.70 -4.51
N ILE A 169 8.56 -17.39 -5.41
CA ILE A 169 9.34 -16.74 -6.47
C ILE A 169 8.43 -15.88 -7.36
N LYS A 170 7.28 -16.43 -7.80
CA LYS A 170 6.29 -15.70 -8.59
C LYS A 170 5.82 -14.44 -7.87
N THR A 171 5.51 -14.57 -6.58
CA THR A 171 5.05 -13.46 -5.74
C THR A 171 6.12 -12.37 -5.64
N ILE A 172 7.37 -12.71 -5.33
CA ILE A 172 8.47 -11.74 -5.16
C ILE A 172 8.75 -10.98 -6.46
N ILE A 173 8.85 -11.69 -7.58
CA ILE A 173 9.15 -11.07 -8.88
C ILE A 173 8.00 -10.14 -9.30
N THR A 174 6.75 -10.61 -9.21
CA THR A 174 5.59 -9.80 -9.61
C THR A 174 5.45 -8.56 -8.73
N ALA A 175 5.52 -8.72 -7.41
CA ALA A 175 5.35 -7.62 -6.47
C ALA A 175 6.49 -6.58 -6.55
N GLY A 176 7.73 -7.03 -6.74
CA GLY A 176 8.90 -6.16 -6.82
C GLY A 176 9.05 -5.42 -8.15
N SER A 177 8.49 -5.95 -9.23
CA SER A 177 8.69 -5.39 -10.58
C SER A 177 7.62 -4.36 -10.94
N GLU A 178 6.34 -4.75 -10.90
CA GLU A 178 5.24 -3.91 -11.40
C GLU A 178 5.05 -2.64 -10.57
N THR A 179 5.16 -2.77 -9.25
CA THR A 179 4.99 -1.64 -8.32
C THR A 179 6.09 -0.60 -8.48
N THR A 180 7.33 -1.05 -8.63
CA THR A 180 8.49 -0.17 -8.85
C THR A 180 8.39 0.51 -10.21
N ALA A 181 8.08 -0.23 -11.28
CA ALA A 181 7.93 0.32 -12.63
C ALA A 181 6.84 1.42 -12.68
N SER A 182 5.68 1.15 -12.08
CA SER A 182 4.59 2.14 -11.97
C SER A 182 4.99 3.36 -11.17
N THR A 183 5.70 3.18 -10.05
CA THR A 183 6.18 4.29 -9.21
C THR A 183 7.15 5.17 -9.99
N VAL A 184 8.13 4.57 -10.68
CA VAL A 184 9.08 5.30 -11.54
C VAL A 184 8.34 6.04 -12.65
N GLY A 185 7.35 5.42 -13.29
CA GLY A 185 6.51 6.06 -14.30
C GLY A 185 5.80 7.32 -13.76
N TYR A 186 5.22 7.25 -12.57
CA TYR A 186 4.59 8.41 -11.94
C TYR A 186 5.59 9.50 -11.55
N VAL A 187 6.76 9.13 -10.99
CA VAL A 187 7.81 10.10 -10.65
C VAL A 187 8.27 10.84 -11.91
N LEU A 188 8.58 10.12 -12.98
CA LEU A 188 8.98 10.72 -14.26
C LEU A 188 7.89 11.62 -14.86
N THR A 189 6.62 11.22 -14.74
CA THR A 189 5.49 12.03 -15.17
C THR A 189 5.42 13.35 -14.40
N ILE A 190 5.58 13.30 -13.06
CA ILE A 190 5.58 14.51 -12.23
C ILE A 190 6.75 15.42 -12.59
N LEU A 191 7.97 14.89 -12.72
CA LEU A 191 9.14 15.68 -13.11
C LEU A 191 8.95 16.32 -14.49
N GLY A 192 8.37 15.60 -15.45
CA GLY A 192 8.04 16.15 -16.77
C GLY A 192 6.99 17.26 -16.72
N MET A 193 6.05 17.21 -15.78
CA MET A 193 5.01 18.24 -15.59
C MET A 193 5.45 19.42 -14.71
N ARG A 194 6.50 19.26 -13.89
CA ARG A 194 6.96 20.22 -12.89
C ARG A 194 8.45 20.49 -13.03
N GLN A 195 8.77 21.35 -13.99
CA GLN A 195 10.15 21.75 -14.28
C GLN A 195 10.85 22.36 -13.07
N ASP A 196 10.12 23.13 -12.25
CA ASP A 196 10.62 23.70 -11.00
C ASP A 196 11.08 22.63 -9.99
N ILE A 197 10.44 21.46 -9.96
CA ILE A 197 10.85 20.32 -9.12
C ILE A 197 11.97 19.54 -9.81
N GLN A 198 11.91 19.39 -11.13
CA GLN A 198 12.94 18.71 -11.90
C GLN A 198 14.30 19.41 -11.78
N ASP A 199 14.34 20.73 -11.89
CA ASP A 199 15.57 21.51 -11.77
C ASP A 199 16.24 21.28 -10.42
N LEU A 200 15.48 21.28 -9.32
CA LEU A 200 15.98 21.00 -7.97
C LEU A 200 16.50 19.55 -7.82
N VAL A 201 15.87 18.57 -8.48
CA VAL A 201 16.39 17.18 -8.51
C VAL A 201 17.69 17.10 -9.30
N LEU A 202 17.80 17.82 -10.43
CA LEU A 202 19.01 17.86 -11.23
C LEU A 202 20.15 18.54 -10.47
N GLU A 203 19.89 19.67 -9.80
CA GLU A 203 20.86 20.33 -8.93
C GLU A 203 21.38 19.39 -7.83
N GLU A 204 20.48 18.62 -7.19
CA GLU A 204 20.89 17.60 -6.20
C GLU A 204 21.79 16.53 -6.84
N ILE A 205 21.42 15.99 -7.99
CA ILE A 205 22.20 14.95 -8.69
C ILE A 205 23.58 15.49 -9.14
N ASP A 206 23.63 16.71 -9.66
CA ASP A 206 24.86 17.36 -10.11
C ASP A 206 25.79 17.66 -8.93
N SER A 207 25.23 18.03 -7.77
CA SER A 207 26.02 18.23 -6.55
C SER A 207 26.69 16.94 -6.05
N ILE A 208 26.12 15.78 -6.38
CA ILE A 208 26.61 14.45 -5.99
C ILE A 208 27.60 13.90 -7.02
N THR A 209 27.26 13.99 -8.30
CA THR A 209 28.04 13.38 -9.39
C THR A 209 29.16 14.28 -9.93
N GLY A 210 29.07 15.59 -9.65
CA GLY A 210 30.00 16.61 -10.11
C GLY A 210 29.95 16.82 -11.63
N SER A 211 30.70 17.81 -12.12
CA SER A 211 30.77 18.15 -13.56
C SER A 211 31.31 17.03 -14.46
N SER A 212 31.91 15.99 -13.87
CA SER A 212 32.47 14.84 -14.60
C SER A 212 31.44 13.77 -14.96
N GLY A 213 30.20 13.85 -14.44
CA GLY A 213 29.17 12.84 -14.71
C GLY A 213 29.54 11.46 -14.17
N LYS A 214 30.09 11.40 -12.96
CA LYS A 214 30.46 10.12 -12.33
C LYS A 214 29.19 9.27 -12.11
N ASP A 215 29.30 7.97 -12.33
CA ASP A 215 28.23 7.03 -11.99
C ASP A 215 27.83 7.14 -10.50
N ILE A 216 26.52 7.09 -10.25
CA ILE A 216 25.95 7.08 -8.90
C ILE A 216 26.31 5.77 -8.20
N ALA A 217 27.04 5.87 -7.08
CA ALA A 217 27.34 4.72 -6.23
C ALA A 217 26.23 4.47 -5.19
N VAL A 218 26.22 3.29 -4.57
CA VAL A 218 25.21 2.93 -3.56
C VAL A 218 25.28 3.85 -2.34
N GLU A 219 26.48 4.30 -2.00
CA GLU A 219 26.73 5.20 -0.86
C GLU A 219 26.14 6.59 -1.10
N ASP A 220 26.08 7.01 -2.36
CA ASP A 220 25.56 8.32 -2.76
C ASP A 220 24.03 8.42 -2.64
N LEU A 221 23.32 7.29 -2.63
CA LEU A 221 21.86 7.25 -2.47
C LEU A 221 21.40 7.91 -1.16
N SER A 222 22.24 7.87 -0.12
CA SER A 222 21.95 8.53 1.17
C SER A 222 21.90 10.06 1.10
N LYS A 223 22.49 10.65 0.04
CA LYS A 223 22.54 12.10 -0.19
C LYS A 223 21.38 12.61 -1.05
N MET A 224 20.64 11.72 -1.72
CA MET A 224 19.51 12.04 -2.62
C MET A 224 18.23 12.34 -1.84
N THR A 225 18.31 13.32 -0.93
CA THR A 225 17.27 13.63 0.04
C THR A 225 16.06 14.32 -0.59
N TYR A 226 16.24 15.18 -1.58
CA TYR A 226 15.15 15.84 -2.29
C TYR A 226 14.44 14.86 -3.23
N LEU A 227 15.19 14.07 -3.99
CA LEU A 227 14.60 13.01 -4.82
C LEU A 227 13.81 11.99 -3.97
N ASP A 228 14.30 11.61 -2.79
CA ASP A 228 13.54 10.77 -1.85
C ASP A 228 12.22 11.42 -1.41
N ARG A 229 12.22 12.74 -1.15
CA ARG A 229 10.99 13.49 -0.85
C ARG A 229 10.02 13.54 -2.04
N VAL A 230 10.52 13.71 -3.26
CA VAL A 230 9.72 13.65 -4.50
C VAL A 230 9.09 12.27 -4.69
N ILE A 231 9.84 11.19 -4.46
CA ILE A 231 9.33 9.81 -4.53
C ILE A 231 8.23 9.61 -3.48
N LYS A 232 8.44 10.08 -2.25
CA LYS A 232 7.45 9.98 -1.17
C LYS A 232 6.16 10.75 -1.47
N GLU A 233 6.26 11.97 -1.99
CA GLU A 233 5.09 12.77 -2.38
C GLU A 233 4.36 12.18 -3.58
N THR A 234 5.09 11.56 -4.50
CA THR A 234 4.49 10.77 -5.59
C THR A 234 3.71 9.59 -5.03
N LEU A 235 4.29 8.80 -4.13
CA LEU A 235 3.62 7.67 -3.49
C LEU A 235 2.46 8.08 -2.57
N ARG A 236 2.47 9.32 -2.06
CA ARG A 236 1.35 9.88 -1.31
C ARG A 236 0.15 10.09 -2.24
N LEU A 237 0.35 10.80 -3.35
CA LEU A 237 -0.72 11.16 -4.28
C LEU A 237 -1.15 9.97 -5.16
N PHE A 238 -0.20 9.13 -5.55
CA PHE A 238 -0.39 7.99 -6.47
C PHE A 238 0.11 6.68 -5.83
N PRO A 239 -0.48 6.22 -4.71
CA PRO A 239 -0.10 4.96 -4.11
C PRO A 239 -0.47 3.81 -5.05
N ILE A 240 0.49 2.94 -5.36
CA ILE A 240 0.25 1.78 -6.23
C ILE A 240 -0.82 0.85 -5.65
N VAL A 241 -0.83 0.68 -4.33
CA VAL A 241 -1.87 -0.02 -3.59
C VAL A 241 -2.73 1.00 -2.84
N GLY A 242 -3.85 1.39 -3.45
CA GLY A 242 -4.74 2.42 -2.90
C GLY A 242 -5.62 1.98 -1.72
N MET A 243 -5.81 0.67 -1.52
CA MET A 243 -6.58 0.10 -0.41
C MET A 243 -6.02 -1.27 -0.01
N ILE A 244 -6.00 -1.56 1.31
CA ILE A 244 -5.64 -2.87 1.85
C ILE A 244 -6.74 -3.42 2.75
N GLY A 245 -6.79 -4.76 2.87
CA GLY A 245 -7.79 -5.46 3.69
C GLY A 245 -7.16 -6.32 4.80
N ARG A 246 -7.87 -6.46 5.91
CA ARG A 246 -7.58 -7.41 7.00
C ARG A 246 -8.82 -8.18 7.41
N TYR A 247 -8.64 -9.43 7.77
CA TYR A 247 -9.67 -10.28 8.36
C TYR A 247 -9.39 -10.48 9.85
N LEU A 248 -10.41 -10.28 10.69
CA LEU A 248 -10.27 -10.36 12.14
C LEU A 248 -10.45 -11.81 12.61
N ASP A 249 -9.36 -12.42 13.08
CA ASP A 249 -9.36 -13.75 13.70
C ASP A 249 -9.83 -13.72 15.17
N ASN A 250 -9.87 -12.54 15.78
CA ASN A 250 -10.28 -12.27 17.15
C ASN A 250 -11.11 -10.98 17.24
N ASN A 251 -11.79 -10.74 18.37
CA ASN A 251 -12.41 -9.44 18.63
C ASN A 251 -11.31 -8.39 18.86
N ILE A 252 -11.43 -7.21 18.25
CA ILE A 252 -10.48 -6.11 18.42
C ILE A 252 -11.19 -4.92 19.04
N ASN A 253 -10.59 -4.38 20.11
CA ASN A 253 -11.03 -3.14 20.73
C ASN A 253 -10.41 -1.97 19.97
N LEU A 254 -11.25 -1.15 19.35
CA LEU A 254 -10.90 0.15 18.82
C LEU A 254 -11.25 1.23 19.84
N LYS A 255 -10.86 2.48 19.57
CA LYS A 255 -11.05 3.60 20.49
C LYS A 255 -12.49 3.75 20.99
N ASN A 256 -13.47 3.57 20.10
CA ASN A 256 -14.90 3.83 20.38
C ASN A 256 -15.82 2.61 20.19
N CYS A 257 -15.30 1.47 19.75
CA CYS A 257 -16.13 0.28 19.50
C CYS A 257 -15.32 -1.01 19.52
N ILE A 258 -16.02 -2.15 19.58
CA ILE A 258 -15.42 -3.48 19.44
C ILE A 258 -15.79 -4.02 18.06
N LEU A 259 -14.78 -4.38 17.27
CA LEU A 259 -14.97 -5.11 16.04
C LEU A 259 -14.95 -6.61 16.33
N PRO A 260 -16.00 -7.36 15.98
CA PRO A 260 -16.06 -8.78 16.28
C PRO A 260 -15.13 -9.59 15.35
N ARG A 261 -14.68 -10.74 15.86
CA ARG A 261 -14.10 -11.82 15.05
C ARG A 261 -14.99 -12.10 13.82
N GLY A 262 -14.35 -12.32 12.69
CA GLY A 262 -15.00 -12.56 11.40
C GLY A 262 -15.35 -11.29 10.62
N SER A 263 -14.96 -10.12 11.12
CA SER A 263 -15.12 -8.87 10.36
C SER A 263 -14.01 -8.71 9.33
N SER A 264 -14.40 -8.23 8.15
CA SER A 264 -13.50 -7.67 7.15
C SER A 264 -13.27 -6.19 7.45
N VAL A 265 -12.00 -5.76 7.45
CA VAL A 265 -11.61 -4.35 7.63
C VAL A 265 -10.87 -3.85 6.40
N GLY A 266 -11.35 -2.75 5.82
CA GLY A 266 -10.71 -2.05 4.72
C GLY A 266 -10.02 -0.77 5.20
N ILE A 267 -8.81 -0.53 4.69
CA ILE A 267 -8.00 0.65 4.97
C ILE A 267 -7.74 1.36 3.64
N PRO A 268 -8.43 2.47 3.33
CA PRO A 268 -8.32 3.17 2.06
C PRO A 268 -7.11 4.12 2.11
N ILE A 269 -5.92 3.59 1.83
CA ILE A 269 -4.63 4.31 1.86
C ILE A 269 -4.69 5.61 1.04
N ILE A 270 -5.24 5.56 -0.17
CA ILE A 270 -5.35 6.74 -1.05
C ILE A 270 -6.22 7.86 -0.45
N PHE A 271 -7.24 7.49 0.34
CA PHE A 271 -8.08 8.45 1.05
C PHE A 271 -7.34 9.04 2.25
N ILE A 272 -6.70 8.19 3.06
CA ILE A 272 -5.89 8.61 4.22
C ILE A 272 -4.77 9.57 3.80
N HIS A 273 -4.10 9.29 2.68
CA HIS A 273 -3.06 10.13 2.10
C HIS A 273 -3.55 11.52 1.62
N ARG A 274 -4.85 11.75 1.60
CA ARG A 274 -5.50 12.97 1.11
C ARG A 274 -6.44 13.61 2.14
N LEU A 275 -6.45 13.10 3.38
CA LEU A 275 -7.23 13.67 4.47
C LEU A 275 -6.71 15.07 4.84
N PRO A 276 -7.52 16.14 4.71
CA PRO A 276 -7.10 17.51 5.03
C PRO A 276 -6.66 17.68 6.49
N GLU A 277 -7.13 16.83 7.40
CA GLU A 277 -6.71 16.82 8.82
C GLU A 277 -5.21 16.54 8.99
N PHE A 278 -4.61 15.81 8.05
CA PHE A 278 -3.20 15.40 8.10
C PHE A 278 -2.36 15.99 6.97
N TRP A 279 -3.00 16.50 5.92
CA TRP A 279 -2.36 16.96 4.70
C TRP A 279 -2.99 18.28 4.21
N ALA A 280 -2.43 19.42 4.63
CA ALA A 280 -2.90 20.73 4.19
C ALA A 280 -2.81 20.88 2.66
N ASN A 281 -3.88 21.33 1.99
CA ASN A 281 -3.96 21.34 0.51
C ASN A 281 -3.62 19.97 -0.09
N PRO A 282 -4.39 18.91 0.23
CA PRO A 282 -3.97 17.52 0.05
C PRO A 282 -3.73 17.11 -1.41
N LEU A 283 -4.23 17.85 -2.39
CA LEU A 283 -4.02 17.55 -3.82
C LEU A 283 -2.85 18.32 -4.43
N MET A 284 -2.24 19.27 -3.70
CA MET A 284 -1.04 19.97 -4.13
C MET A 284 0.18 19.06 -3.93
N PHE A 285 0.95 18.89 -5.00
CA PHE A 285 2.24 18.18 -4.98
C PHE A 285 3.30 19.08 -4.35
N ASP A 286 3.76 18.69 -3.16
CA ASP A 286 4.74 19.42 -2.36
C ASP A 286 5.71 18.44 -1.67
N PRO A 287 6.96 18.29 -2.16
CA PRO A 287 7.98 17.44 -1.55
C PRO A 287 8.35 17.85 -0.12
N ASP A 288 8.21 19.13 0.25
CA ASP A 288 8.66 19.65 1.55
C ASP A 288 7.80 19.13 2.70
N ARG A 289 6.62 18.56 2.41
CA ARG A 289 5.84 17.77 3.37
C ARG A 289 6.65 16.64 4.01
N PHE A 290 7.68 16.15 3.33
CA PHE A 290 8.56 15.07 3.81
C PHE A 290 9.88 15.58 4.39
N LEU A 291 10.00 16.87 4.69
CA LEU A 291 11.03 17.37 5.60
C LEU A 291 10.94 16.64 6.96
N PRO A 292 12.08 16.35 7.62
CA PRO A 292 12.09 15.63 8.89
C PRO A 292 11.15 16.21 9.96
N GLU A 293 11.12 17.55 10.07
CA GLU A 293 10.27 18.30 11.00
C GLU A 293 8.78 18.18 10.67
N GLU A 294 8.41 18.10 9.40
CA GLU A 294 7.01 17.92 8.96
C GLU A 294 6.55 16.46 9.13
N VAL A 295 7.45 15.51 8.95
CA VAL A 295 7.18 14.09 9.24
C VAL A 295 6.99 13.88 10.74
N ALA A 296 7.81 14.49 11.59
CA ALA A 296 7.75 14.35 13.05
C ALA A 296 6.42 14.84 13.66
N LYS A 297 5.75 15.78 13.02
CA LYS A 297 4.45 16.32 13.46
C LYS A 297 3.26 15.38 13.19
N ARG A 298 3.41 14.41 12.28
CA ARG A 298 2.31 13.59 11.77
C ARG A 298 2.32 12.19 12.36
N HIS A 299 1.14 11.61 12.53
CA HIS A 299 1.03 10.24 13.02
C HIS A 299 1.60 9.26 11.97
N PRO A 300 2.44 8.27 12.34
CA PRO A 300 3.13 7.41 11.37
C PRO A 300 2.20 6.64 10.40
N TYR A 301 0.95 6.39 10.79
CA TYR A 301 -0.06 5.71 9.98
C TYR A 301 -0.90 6.65 9.09
N THR A 302 -0.47 7.89 8.87
CA THR A 302 -1.06 8.79 7.85
C THR A 302 -0.36 8.70 6.50
N PHE A 303 0.81 8.04 6.44
CA PHE A 303 1.57 7.76 5.22
C PHE A 303 1.95 6.27 5.18
N LEU A 304 1.24 5.48 4.39
CA LEU A 304 1.30 4.03 4.33
C LEU A 304 1.53 3.48 2.91
N PRO A 305 2.47 4.02 2.11
CA PRO A 305 2.70 3.52 0.75
C PRO A 305 3.15 2.04 0.73
N PHE A 306 3.73 1.56 1.85
CA PHE A 306 4.22 0.21 2.04
C PHE A 306 3.47 -0.55 3.16
N SER A 307 2.24 -0.13 3.50
CA SER A 307 1.48 -0.63 4.66
C SER A 307 2.23 -0.39 5.99
N GLY A 308 1.68 -0.91 7.10
CA GLY A 308 2.34 -0.93 8.41
C GLY A 308 2.16 -2.28 9.12
N GLY A 309 2.77 -2.40 10.31
CA GLY A 309 2.75 -3.62 11.13
C GLY A 309 3.53 -4.79 10.54
N PRO A 310 3.38 -6.01 11.09
CA PRO A 310 4.20 -7.16 10.68
C PRO A 310 4.06 -7.55 9.20
N ARG A 311 2.89 -7.29 8.60
CA ARG A 311 2.58 -7.57 7.18
C ARG A 311 2.98 -6.40 6.24
N ASN A 312 3.86 -5.50 6.66
CA ASN A 312 4.41 -4.45 5.79
C ASN A 312 5.32 -5.05 4.68
N CYS A 313 5.60 -4.24 3.66
CA CYS A 313 6.52 -4.60 2.57
C CYS A 313 7.95 -4.88 3.07
#